data_AF-W8W343-F1
#
_entry.id   AF-W8W343-F1
#
_cell.length_a   1.000
_cell.length_b   1.000
_cell.length_c   1.000
_cell.angle_alpha   90.00
_cell.angle_beta   90.00
_cell.angle_gamma   90.00
#
_symmetry.space_group_name_H-M   'P 1'
#
loop_
_entity.id
_entity.type
_entity.pdbx_description
1 polymer ?
#
loop_
_entity_poly.entity_id
_entity_poly.type
_entity_poly.pdbx_seq_one_letter_code
_entity_poly.pdbx_strand_id
1 'polypeptide(L)'
;LSLILDRIHAEYVLNYTSKTRSDDTSSHSKFQGATVIDAQKGFHCEDPVVCLDFASLYPSIIRWKNLCYTTYANSNEYSSIPGVEYERFEISSGVFETFGRRPGQKGILSMIEEDLGDARKTTKTLMKSEKDPIMLQLLNSKQLAQKVTMNSLYGFCGTVRGCLPLVAIAAAVTAKGRDMINKTADFIRQEMNGTVI
;
A
#
# COMPACT_ATOMS: atom_id res chain seq x y z
N LEU A 1 11.68 -0.75 10.53
CA LEU A 1 12.06 0.28 11.51
C LEU A 1 13.37 0.97 11.14
N SER A 2 14.49 0.26 10.92
CA SER A 2 15.77 0.93 10.52
C SER A 2 15.61 1.88 9.32
N LEU A 3 15.01 1.44 8.20
CA LEU A 3 14.76 2.33 7.05
C LEU A 3 13.96 3.60 7.39
N ILE A 4 13.06 3.53 8.37
CA ILE A 4 12.29 4.69 8.84
C ILE A 4 13.19 5.58 9.69
N LEU A 5 13.93 5.00 10.65
CA LEU A 5 14.86 5.72 11.53
C LEU A 5 15.92 6.49 10.72
N ASP A 6 16.48 5.86 9.69
CA ASP A 6 17.49 6.48 8.82
C ASP A 6 16.92 7.69 8.07
N ARG A 7 15.64 7.65 7.70
CA ARG A 7 14.95 8.74 6.97
C ARG A 7 14.48 9.89 7.84
N ILE A 8 14.21 9.63 9.11
CA ILE A 8 13.75 10.65 10.03
C ILE A 8 14.89 11.32 10.80
N HIS A 9 16.10 10.80 10.66
CA HIS A 9 17.26 11.30 11.38
C HIS A 9 17.40 12.82 11.23
N ALA A 10 17.50 13.53 12.35
CA ALA A 10 17.57 14.99 12.46
C ALA A 10 16.33 15.81 12.07
N GLU A 11 15.29 15.21 11.48
CA GLU A 11 14.08 15.94 11.06
C GLU A 11 12.85 15.63 11.91
N TYR A 12 12.67 14.38 12.36
CA TYR A 12 11.52 13.99 13.15
C TYR A 12 11.93 13.25 14.43
N VAL A 13 11.05 13.33 15.42
CA VAL A 13 11.10 12.52 16.63
C VAL A 13 10.03 11.44 16.53
N LEU A 14 10.42 10.19 16.79
CA LEU A 14 9.50 9.06 16.80
C LEU A 14 8.86 8.95 18.19
N ASN A 15 7.56 9.20 18.27
CA ASN A 15 6.83 9.03 19.52
C ASN A 15 6.78 7.54 19.91
N TYR A 16 7.23 7.24 21.13
CA TYR A 16 7.08 5.91 21.70
C TYR A 16 5.65 5.75 22.23
N THR A 17 4.83 5.00 21.52
CA THR A 17 3.55 4.53 22.03
C THR A 17 3.83 3.32 22.92
N SER A 18 3.67 3.46 24.23
CA SER A 18 3.72 2.33 25.16
C SER A 18 2.80 1.22 24.65
N LYS A 19 3.26 -0.04 24.68
CA LYS A 19 2.38 -1.20 24.46
C LYS A 19 1.21 -1.03 25.41
N THR A 20 0.01 -0.80 24.89
CA THR A 20 -1.22 -0.77 25.68
C THR A 20 -1.21 -2.05 26.52
N ARG A 21 -1.25 -1.88 27.85
CA ARG A 21 -1.43 -3.01 28.77
C ARG A 21 -2.68 -3.76 28.30
N SER A 22 -2.59 -5.07 28.43
CA SER A 22 -3.43 -6.14 27.86
C SER A 22 -4.96 -6.07 28.03
N ASP A 23 -5.55 -4.97 28.50
CA ASP A 23 -6.96 -4.90 28.91
C ASP A 23 -7.82 -3.90 28.11
N ASP A 24 -7.27 -3.21 27.10
CA ASP A 24 -8.03 -2.31 26.22
C ASP A 24 -8.26 -2.92 24.82
N THR A 25 -8.67 -4.18 24.80
CA THR A 25 -9.04 -4.96 23.60
C THR A 25 -10.37 -4.54 22.97
N SER A 26 -10.97 -3.41 23.39
CA SER A 26 -12.35 -3.05 23.04
C SER A 26 -12.53 -2.09 21.84
N SER A 27 -11.47 -1.55 21.23
CA SER A 27 -11.65 -0.55 20.15
C SER A 27 -10.67 -0.59 18.95
N HIS A 28 -9.68 -1.48 18.92
CA HIS A 28 -8.93 -1.73 17.68
C HIS A 28 -9.61 -2.82 16.85
N SER A 29 -10.67 -2.41 16.16
CA SER A 29 -11.38 -3.23 15.19
C SER A 29 -10.41 -3.76 14.13
N LYS A 30 -10.49 -5.07 13.85
CA LYS A 30 -9.86 -5.63 12.65
C LYS A 30 -10.40 -4.84 11.45
N PHE A 31 -9.52 -4.11 10.76
CA PHE A 31 -9.91 -3.35 9.58
C PHE A 31 -10.25 -4.29 8.41
N GLN A 32 -11.08 -3.82 7.48
CA GLN A 32 -11.49 -4.61 6.34
C GLN A 32 -10.29 -4.83 5.38
N GLY A 33 -10.01 -6.10 5.08
CA GLY A 33 -8.94 -6.52 4.17
C GLY A 33 -9.28 -6.34 2.69
N ALA A 34 -8.63 -7.14 1.85
CA ALA A 34 -8.92 -7.18 0.41
C ALA A 34 -10.31 -7.78 0.13
N THR A 35 -10.91 -7.39 -1.00
CA THR A 35 -12.11 -8.03 -1.54
C THR A 35 -11.72 -8.92 -2.71
N VAL A 36 -12.43 -10.03 -2.84
CA VAL A 36 -12.31 -10.97 -3.96
C VAL A 36 -13.61 -10.88 -4.75
N ILE A 37 -13.51 -10.75 -6.07
CA ILE A 37 -14.67 -10.81 -6.97
C ILE A 37 -15.10 -12.27 -7.07
N ASP A 38 -16.41 -12.52 -7.06
CA ASP A 38 -16.94 -13.88 -7.17
C ASP A 38 -16.57 -14.48 -8.53
N ALA A 39 -15.90 -15.63 -8.47
CA ALA A 39 -15.42 -16.31 -9.66
C ALA A 39 -16.54 -17.02 -10.40
N GLN A 40 -16.56 -16.91 -11.73
CA GLN A 40 -17.45 -17.69 -12.58
C GLN A 40 -16.88 -19.09 -12.81
N LYS A 41 -17.41 -20.06 -12.07
CA LYS A 41 -17.03 -21.47 -12.20
C LYS A 41 -17.47 -22.01 -13.55
N GLY A 42 -16.56 -22.62 -14.29
CA GLY A 42 -16.85 -23.21 -15.58
C GLY A 42 -15.59 -23.60 -16.33
N PHE A 43 -15.78 -24.28 -17.46
CA PHE A 43 -14.71 -24.50 -18.44
C PHE A 43 -14.84 -23.45 -19.53
N HIS A 44 -13.97 -22.44 -19.49
CA HIS A 44 -13.97 -21.31 -20.41
C HIS A 44 -13.12 -21.64 -21.65
N CYS A 45 -13.72 -22.30 -22.64
CA CYS A 45 -13.04 -22.69 -23.90
C CYS A 45 -13.48 -21.87 -25.12
N GLU A 46 -14.56 -21.10 -25.00
CA GLU A 46 -15.15 -20.33 -26.10
C GLU A 46 -14.33 -19.08 -26.40
N ASP A 47 -13.93 -18.34 -25.35
CA ASP A 47 -13.17 -17.10 -25.45
C ASP A 47 -11.83 -17.18 -24.67
N PRO A 48 -10.77 -16.50 -25.15
CA PRO A 48 -9.50 -16.44 -24.44
C PRO A 48 -9.60 -15.63 -23.14
N VAL A 49 -9.03 -16.18 -22.06
CA VAL A 49 -8.98 -15.53 -20.74
C VAL A 49 -7.72 -14.66 -20.63
N VAL A 50 -7.91 -13.36 -20.38
CA VAL A 50 -6.81 -12.40 -20.17
C VAL A 50 -6.65 -12.11 -18.67
N CYS A 51 -5.44 -12.30 -18.15
CA CYS A 51 -5.11 -11.98 -16.77
C CYS A 51 -4.48 -10.58 -16.68
N LEU A 52 -5.18 -9.65 -16.03
CA LEU A 52 -4.71 -8.30 -15.74
C LEU A 52 -4.37 -8.18 -14.26
N ASP A 53 -3.18 -7.68 -13.93
CA ASP A 53 -2.71 -7.49 -12.56
C ASP A 53 -2.09 -6.11 -12.37
N PHE A 54 -2.24 -5.56 -11.17
CA PHE A 54 -1.59 -4.34 -10.76
C PHE A 54 -0.14 -4.62 -10.33
N ALA A 55 0.81 -3.95 -10.97
CA ALA A 55 2.21 -4.02 -10.57
C ALA A 55 2.42 -3.37 -9.18
N SER A 56 2.50 -4.19 -8.13
CA SER A 56 2.71 -3.73 -6.75
C SER A 56 1.63 -2.75 -6.27
N LEU A 57 0.38 -3.22 -6.22
CA LEU A 57 -0.81 -2.43 -5.87
C LEU A 57 -0.63 -1.59 -4.59
N TYR A 58 -0.37 -2.21 -3.44
CA TYR A 58 -0.30 -1.49 -2.15
C TYR A 58 0.84 -0.47 -2.08
N PRO A 59 2.09 -0.80 -2.42
CA PRO A 59 3.16 0.19 -2.55
C PRO A 59 2.81 1.37 -3.46
N SER A 60 2.12 1.09 -4.58
CA SER A 60 1.72 2.14 -5.53
C SER A 60 0.66 3.07 -4.94
N ILE A 61 -0.30 2.53 -4.18
CA ILE A 61 -1.29 3.35 -3.46
C ILE A 61 -0.61 4.23 -2.41
N ILE A 62 0.33 3.67 -1.62
CA ILE A 62 1.08 4.42 -0.61
C ILE A 62 1.77 5.63 -1.26
N ARG A 63 2.50 5.41 -2.36
CA ARG A 63 3.21 6.49 -3.08
C ARG A 63 2.25 7.51 -3.69
N TRP A 64 1.19 7.06 -4.37
CA TRP A 64 0.26 7.94 -5.09
C TRP A 64 -0.57 8.81 -4.15
N LYS A 65 -1.07 8.22 -3.06
CA LYS A 65 -1.86 8.91 -2.05
C LYS A 65 -1.03 9.55 -0.95
N ASN A 66 0.28 9.35 -1.00
CA ASN A 66 1.23 9.84 -0.01
C ASN A 66 0.87 9.41 1.42
N LEU A 67 0.47 8.15 1.60
CA LEU A 67 0.01 7.64 2.90
C LEU A 67 1.20 7.41 3.82
N CYS A 68 1.32 8.23 4.85
CA CYS A 68 2.44 8.22 5.77
C CYS A 68 2.01 8.61 7.19
N TYR A 69 2.83 8.24 8.18
CA TYR A 69 2.70 8.71 9.55
C TYR A 69 2.69 10.25 9.63
N THR A 70 3.51 10.92 8.80
CA THR A 70 3.65 12.38 8.78
C THR A 70 2.53 13.12 8.07
N THR A 71 1.66 12.40 7.37
CA THR A 71 0.52 12.96 6.61
C THR A 71 -0.82 12.61 7.24
N TYR A 72 -0.84 11.85 8.34
CA TYR A 72 -2.08 11.41 8.97
C TYR A 72 -2.70 12.55 9.80
N ALA A 73 -3.97 12.87 9.54
CA ALA A 73 -4.69 13.95 10.18
C ALA A 73 -5.87 13.40 11.00
N ASN A 74 -5.64 13.17 12.30
CA ASN A 74 -6.60 12.54 13.22
C ASN A 74 -7.50 13.54 13.98
N SER A 75 -7.21 14.84 13.90
CA SER A 75 -7.96 15.88 14.63
C SER A 75 -8.47 16.94 13.67
N ASN A 76 -9.66 17.47 13.98
CA ASN A 76 -10.26 18.60 13.27
C ASN A 76 -9.36 19.84 13.29
N GLU A 77 -8.51 19.98 14.31
CA GLU A 77 -7.51 21.05 14.42
C GLU A 77 -6.52 21.03 13.23
N TYR A 78 -6.21 19.84 12.72
CA TYR A 78 -5.29 19.66 11.61
C TYR A 78 -6.01 19.55 10.26
N SER A 79 -7.30 19.90 10.15
CA SER A 79 -8.10 19.70 8.94
C SER A 79 -8.18 20.91 8.00
N SER A 80 -7.54 22.03 8.36
CA SER A 80 -7.65 23.29 7.61
C SER A 80 -6.35 24.09 7.58
N ILE A 81 -5.20 23.40 7.52
CA ILE A 81 -3.90 24.06 7.43
C ILE A 81 -3.71 24.62 6.01
N PRO A 82 -3.36 25.91 5.86
CA PRO A 82 -3.10 26.49 4.54
C PRO A 82 -2.03 25.73 3.76
N GLY A 83 -2.30 25.48 2.48
CA GLY A 83 -1.40 24.77 1.56
C GLY A 83 -1.29 23.26 1.78
N VAL A 84 -2.23 22.66 2.52
CA VAL A 84 -2.36 21.19 2.65
C VAL A 84 -3.62 20.72 1.92
N GLU A 85 -3.46 19.72 1.07
CA GLU A 85 -4.56 19.00 0.42
C GLU A 85 -4.97 17.82 1.29
N TYR A 86 -6.24 17.76 1.70
CA TYR A 86 -6.77 16.67 2.51
C TYR A 86 -7.58 15.71 1.64
N GLU A 87 -7.34 14.42 1.83
CA GLU A 87 -8.13 13.35 1.24
C GLU A 87 -8.70 12.46 2.35
N ARG A 88 -10.01 12.19 2.25
CA ARG A 88 -10.74 11.32 3.17
C ARG A 88 -10.92 9.95 2.53
N PHE A 89 -10.60 8.91 3.28
CA PHE A 89 -10.72 7.52 2.88
C PHE A 89 -11.80 6.85 3.73
N GLU A 90 -12.86 6.36 3.11
CA GLU A 90 -13.84 5.53 3.78
C GLU A 90 -13.26 4.12 3.99
N ILE A 91 -12.98 3.79 5.24
CA ILE A 91 -12.31 2.54 5.62
C ILE A 91 -13.30 1.40 5.78
N SER A 92 -14.42 1.72 6.41
CA SER A 92 -15.61 0.90 6.63
C SER A 92 -16.82 1.82 6.63
N SER A 93 -18.03 1.24 6.55
CA SER A 93 -19.27 2.00 6.42
C SER A 93 -19.39 3.12 7.46
N GLY A 94 -19.26 4.38 7.02
CA GLY A 94 -19.34 5.57 7.88
C GLY A 94 -18.09 5.89 8.71
N VAL A 95 -16.99 5.13 8.60
CA VAL A 95 -15.71 5.40 9.27
C VAL A 95 -14.71 5.94 8.26
N PHE A 96 -14.15 7.11 8.54
CA PHE A 96 -13.25 7.81 7.64
C PHE A 96 -11.92 8.10 8.30
N GLU A 97 -10.85 7.91 7.54
CA GLU A 97 -9.50 8.35 7.90
C GLU A 97 -9.06 9.46 6.95
N THR A 98 -8.39 10.48 7.49
CA THR A 98 -8.00 11.66 6.72
C THR A 98 -6.48 11.77 6.63
N PHE A 99 -5.98 12.02 5.42
CA PHE A 99 -4.57 12.27 5.18
C PHE A 99 -4.39 13.62 4.49
N GLY A 100 -3.50 14.46 5.06
CA GLY A 100 -3.12 15.76 4.53
C GLY A 100 -1.74 15.71 3.89
N ARG A 101 -1.63 16.14 2.65
CA ARG A 101 -0.36 16.22 1.91
C ARG A 101 -0.11 17.64 1.41
N ARG A 102 1.16 18.04 1.37
CA ARG A 102 1.57 19.27 0.67
C ARG A 102 2.02 18.91 -0.75
N PRO A 103 1.55 19.62 -1.79
CA PRO A 103 2.02 19.40 -3.14
C PRO A 103 3.56 19.46 -3.22
N GLY A 104 4.17 18.48 -3.87
CA GLY A 104 5.62 18.36 -4.00
C GLY A 104 6.37 17.75 -2.81
N GLN A 105 5.71 17.52 -1.66
CA GLN A 105 6.34 16.87 -0.50
C GLN A 105 5.97 15.39 -0.41
N LYS A 106 6.99 14.54 -0.30
CA LYS A 106 6.82 13.09 -0.14
C LYS A 106 6.93 12.71 1.33
N GLY A 107 5.98 11.92 1.82
CA GLY A 107 6.06 11.28 3.13
C GLY A 107 7.17 10.22 3.15
N ILE A 108 7.65 9.91 4.36
CA ILE A 108 8.74 8.95 4.59
C ILE A 108 8.45 7.59 3.96
N LEU A 109 7.22 7.08 4.12
CA LEU A 109 6.84 5.79 3.54
C LEU A 109 6.85 5.82 2.01
N SER A 110 6.34 6.89 1.40
CA SER A 110 6.37 7.08 -0.05
C SER A 110 7.80 7.06 -0.59
N MET A 111 8.73 7.75 0.10
CA MET A 111 10.13 7.77 -0.31
C MET A 111 10.78 6.38 -0.18
N ILE A 112 10.54 5.67 0.92
CA ILE A 112 11.07 4.31 1.11
C ILE A 112 10.54 3.36 0.02
N GLU A 113 9.24 3.42 -0.28
CA GLU A 113 8.61 2.59 -1.33
C GLU A 113 9.08 2.94 -2.73
N GLU A 114 9.50 4.18 -2.97
CA GLU A 114 10.08 4.62 -4.24
C GLU A 114 11.48 4.05 -4.42
N ASP A 115 12.36 4.22 -3.43
CA ASP A 115 13.70 3.64 -3.43
C ASP A 115 13.68 2.11 -3.61
N LEU A 116 12.81 1.42 -2.86
CA LEU A 116 12.66 -0.04 -2.99
C LEU A 116 12.11 -0.43 -4.37
N GLY A 117 11.16 0.34 -4.89
CA GLY A 117 10.57 0.16 -6.21
C GLY A 117 11.59 0.33 -7.34
N ASP A 118 12.40 1.38 -7.26
CA ASP A 118 13.45 1.71 -8.23
C ASP A 118 14.58 0.69 -8.17
N ALA A 119 15.02 0.31 -6.97
CA ALA A 119 16.00 -0.76 -6.80
C ALA A 119 15.51 -2.07 -7.41
N ARG A 120 14.21 -2.38 -7.28
CA ARG A 120 13.59 -3.56 -7.90
C ARG A 120 13.51 -3.44 -9.42
N LYS A 121 13.16 -2.27 -9.94
CA LYS A 121 13.12 -1.99 -11.38
C LYS A 121 14.50 -2.17 -12.01
N THR A 122 15.54 -1.69 -11.35
CA THR A 122 16.94 -1.88 -11.76
C THR A 122 17.30 -3.36 -11.78
N THR A 123 17.02 -4.12 -10.71
CA THR A 123 17.26 -5.58 -10.68
C THR A 123 16.53 -6.28 -11.83
N LYS A 124 15.25 -5.98 -12.07
CA LYS A 124 14.48 -6.58 -13.17
C LYS A 124 15.03 -6.21 -14.55
N THR A 125 15.64 -5.03 -14.69
CA THR A 125 16.28 -4.61 -15.94
C THR A 125 17.55 -5.42 -16.19
N LEU A 126 18.38 -5.59 -15.17
CA LEU A 126 19.58 -6.45 -15.23
C LEU A 126 19.22 -7.90 -15.58
N MET A 127 18.11 -8.43 -15.04
CA MET A 127 17.63 -9.78 -15.36
C MET A 127 17.32 -9.98 -16.86
N LYS A 128 16.89 -8.94 -17.57
CA LYS A 128 16.55 -9.06 -19.01
C LYS A 128 17.78 -9.21 -19.89
N SER A 129 18.90 -8.63 -19.47
CA SER A 129 20.18 -8.68 -20.19
C SER A 129 21.09 -9.83 -19.76
N GLU A 130 20.80 -10.47 -18.62
CA GLU A 130 21.62 -11.54 -18.05
C GLU A 130 21.43 -12.86 -18.81
N LYS A 131 22.55 -13.53 -19.11
CA LYS A 131 22.57 -14.80 -19.85
C LYS A 131 23.02 -15.97 -18.98
N ASP A 132 23.82 -15.71 -17.95
CA ASP A 132 24.27 -16.77 -17.05
C ASP A 132 23.09 -17.26 -16.18
N PRO A 133 22.72 -18.55 -16.23
CA PRO A 133 21.62 -19.10 -15.44
C PRO A 133 21.77 -18.87 -13.93
N ILE A 134 23.00 -18.93 -13.40
CA ILE A 134 23.26 -18.75 -11.96
C ILE A 134 23.00 -17.31 -11.56
N MET A 135 23.57 -16.35 -12.30
CA MET A 135 23.35 -14.92 -12.06
C MET A 135 21.88 -14.53 -12.25
N LEU A 136 21.19 -15.10 -13.24
CA LEU A 136 19.76 -14.87 -13.44
C LEU A 136 18.93 -15.33 -12.23
N GLN A 137 19.25 -16.49 -11.65
CA GLN A 137 18.60 -17.00 -10.44
C GLN A 137 18.88 -16.11 -9.22
N LEU A 138 20.11 -15.61 -9.09
CA LEU A 138 20.49 -14.68 -8.02
C LEU A 138 19.71 -13.36 -8.14
N LEU A 139 19.65 -12.78 -9.34
CA LEU A 139 18.89 -11.55 -9.60
C LEU A 139 17.39 -11.75 -9.38
N ASN A 140 16.84 -12.91 -9.75
CA ASN A 140 15.44 -13.23 -9.45
C ASN A 140 15.20 -13.30 -7.94
N SER A 141 16.10 -13.94 -7.19
CA SER A 141 16.03 -13.99 -5.72
C SER A 141 16.08 -12.58 -5.12
N LYS A 142 16.94 -11.70 -5.66
CA LYS A 142 17.04 -10.30 -5.24
C LYS A 142 15.74 -9.52 -5.50
N GLN A 143 15.13 -9.62 -6.68
CA GLN A 143 13.87 -8.89 -6.96
C GLN A 143 12.70 -9.43 -6.14
N LEU A 144 12.68 -10.73 -5.82
CA LEU A 144 11.69 -11.32 -4.92
C LEU A 144 11.84 -10.79 -3.50
N ALA A 145 13.08 -10.72 -2.99
CA ALA A 145 13.35 -10.13 -1.67
C ALA A 145 12.89 -8.67 -1.62
N GLN A 146 13.24 -7.86 -2.63
CA GLN A 146 12.79 -6.46 -2.73
C GLN A 146 11.25 -6.35 -2.75
N LYS A 147 10.56 -7.22 -3.50
CA LYS A 147 9.08 -7.29 -3.52
C LYS A 147 8.51 -7.59 -2.14
N VAL A 148 9.08 -8.57 -1.44
CA VAL A 148 8.63 -8.96 -0.08
C VAL A 148 8.86 -7.82 0.90
N THR A 149 10.00 -7.13 0.84
CA THR A 149 10.28 -5.95 1.68
C THR A 149 9.25 -4.84 1.48
N MET A 150 8.92 -4.48 0.24
CA MET A 150 7.88 -3.49 -0.07
C MET A 150 6.53 -3.90 0.54
N ASN A 151 6.07 -5.12 0.27
CA ASN A 151 4.80 -5.61 0.82
C ASN A 151 4.80 -5.66 2.36
N SER A 152 5.96 -5.87 2.97
CA SER A 152 6.13 -5.91 4.42
C SER A 152 6.03 -4.53 5.07
N LEU A 153 6.29 -3.44 4.34
CA LEU A 153 6.18 -2.08 4.87
C LEU A 153 4.72 -1.71 5.18
N TYR A 154 3.81 -2.07 4.26
CA TYR A 154 2.37 -2.01 4.52
C TYR A 154 1.99 -2.86 5.74
N GLY A 155 2.48 -4.11 5.80
CA GLY A 155 2.22 -5.02 6.92
C GLY A 155 2.73 -4.50 8.27
N PHE A 156 3.85 -3.78 8.26
CA PHE A 156 4.42 -3.11 9.42
C PHE A 156 3.48 -2.03 9.98
N CYS A 157 2.77 -1.29 9.12
CA CYS A 157 1.78 -0.30 9.55
C CYS A 157 0.52 -0.94 10.15
N GLY A 158 0.11 -2.09 9.59
CA GLY A 158 -1.13 -2.78 9.96
C GLY A 158 -1.05 -3.70 11.19
N THR A 159 0.13 -3.90 11.79
CA THR A 159 0.27 -4.76 12.97
C THR A 159 0.14 -3.98 14.28
N VAL A 160 -0.90 -4.30 15.06
CA VAL A 160 -1.18 -3.66 16.36
C VAL A 160 -0.09 -3.97 17.41
N ARG A 161 0.61 -5.11 17.27
CA ARG A 161 1.71 -5.52 18.17
C ARG A 161 3.08 -5.02 17.73
N GLY A 162 3.15 -4.18 16.70
CA GLY A 162 4.39 -3.63 16.16
C GLY A 162 4.99 -2.50 16.99
N CYS A 163 6.16 -2.02 16.56
CA CYS A 163 6.86 -0.90 17.20
C CYS A 163 6.26 0.47 16.86
N LEU A 164 5.51 0.59 15.75
CA LEU A 164 4.90 1.83 15.29
C LEU A 164 3.56 1.54 14.60
N PRO A 165 2.55 1.05 15.34
CA PRO A 165 1.26 0.69 14.78
C PRO A 165 0.50 1.93 14.31
N LEU A 166 0.07 1.95 13.05
CA LEU A 166 -0.89 2.94 12.55
C LEU A 166 -1.81 2.27 11.53
N VAL A 167 -2.84 1.61 12.07
CA VAL A 167 -3.79 0.79 11.30
C VAL A 167 -4.51 1.63 10.24
N ALA A 168 -4.72 2.92 10.47
CA ALA A 168 -5.33 3.85 9.52
C ALA A 168 -4.65 3.84 8.14
N ILE A 169 -3.31 3.74 8.08
CA ILE A 169 -2.58 3.64 6.79
C ILE A 169 -2.96 2.34 6.09
N ALA A 170 -2.88 1.21 6.80
CA ALA A 170 -3.17 -0.08 6.21
C ALA A 170 -4.63 -0.16 5.73
N ALA A 171 -5.55 0.40 6.51
CA ALA A 171 -6.95 0.41 6.20
C ALA A 171 -7.27 1.33 5.00
N ALA A 172 -6.62 2.49 4.89
CA ALA A 172 -6.77 3.39 3.74
C ALA A 172 -6.23 2.75 2.45
N VAL A 173 -5.10 2.03 2.54
CA VAL A 173 -4.54 1.28 1.42
C VAL A 173 -5.51 0.18 0.94
N THR A 174 -6.09 -0.61 1.86
CA THR A 174 -7.04 -1.66 1.46
C THR A 174 -8.33 -1.10 0.90
N ALA A 175 -8.87 -0.04 1.52
CA ALA A 175 -10.06 0.65 1.02
C ALA A 175 -9.85 1.15 -0.41
N LYS A 176 -8.72 1.82 -0.67
CA LYS A 176 -8.43 2.30 -2.02
C LYS A 176 -8.14 1.17 -3.00
N GLY A 177 -7.52 0.08 -2.55
CA GLY A 177 -7.29 -1.12 -3.35
C GLY A 177 -8.61 -1.76 -3.82
N ARG A 178 -9.61 -1.87 -2.93
CA ARG A 178 -10.95 -2.36 -3.28
C ARG A 178 -11.63 -1.45 -4.32
N ASP A 179 -11.60 -0.14 -4.10
CA ASP A 179 -12.14 0.86 -5.04
C ASP A 179 -11.51 0.73 -6.44
N MET A 180 -10.19 0.57 -6.52
CA MET A 180 -9.48 0.40 -7.79
C MET A 180 -9.84 -0.89 -8.51
N ILE A 181 -9.92 -2.01 -7.79
CA ILE A 181 -10.30 -3.31 -8.37
C ILE A 181 -11.72 -3.25 -8.93
N ASN A 182 -12.66 -2.69 -8.17
CA ASN A 182 -14.05 -2.55 -8.60
C ASN A 182 -14.17 -1.64 -9.83
N LYS A 183 -13.47 -0.48 -9.83
CA LYS A 183 -13.44 0.42 -10.99
C LYS A 183 -12.89 -0.24 -12.25
N THR A 184 -11.81 -1.03 -12.12
CA THR A 184 -11.27 -1.78 -13.26
C THR A 184 -12.26 -2.83 -13.75
N ALA A 185 -12.92 -3.55 -12.85
CA ALA A 185 -13.92 -4.54 -13.22
C ALA A 185 -15.13 -3.90 -13.92
N ASP A 186 -15.61 -2.76 -13.42
CA ASP A 186 -16.72 -2.03 -14.01
C ASP A 186 -16.36 -1.45 -15.38
N PHE A 187 -15.15 -0.91 -15.54
CA PHE A 187 -14.63 -0.47 -16.83
C PHE A 187 -14.61 -1.61 -17.87
N ILE A 188 -14.12 -2.79 -17.49
CA ILE A 188 -14.10 -3.95 -18.39
C ILE A 188 -15.52 -4.34 -18.83
N ARG A 189 -16.48 -4.34 -17.90
CA ARG A 189 -17.88 -4.70 -18.18
C ARG A 189 -18.59 -3.68 -19.06
N GLN A 190 -18.36 -2.39 -18.82
CA GLN A 190 -19.13 -1.30 -19.46
C GLN A 190 -18.51 -0.85 -20.79
N GLU A 191 -17.18 -0.67 -20.82
CA GLU A 191 -16.50 -0.03 -21.95
C GLU A 191 -15.84 -1.02 -22.91
N MET A 192 -15.45 -2.20 -22.41
CA MET A 192 -14.78 -3.22 -23.22
C MET A 192 -15.68 -4.40 -23.62
N ASN A 193 -16.96 -4.38 -23.20
CA ASN A 193 -17.90 -5.49 -23.36
C ASN A 193 -17.32 -6.84 -22.88
N GLY A 194 -16.39 -6.80 -21.91
CA GLY A 194 -15.71 -7.97 -21.39
C GLY A 194 -16.41 -8.54 -20.16
N THR A 195 -16.37 -9.86 -20.02
CA THR A 195 -16.86 -10.54 -18.81
C THR A 195 -15.73 -10.66 -17.79
N VAL A 196 -15.96 -10.16 -16.57
CA VAL A 196 -15.06 -10.40 -15.44
C VAL A 196 -15.46 -11.71 -14.80
N ILE A 197 -14.59 -12.72 -14.92
CA ILE A 197 -14.78 -14.09 -14.45
C ILE A 197 -13.92 -14.44 -13.24
#